data_AF-A0A5K7WZ53-F1
#
_entry.id   AF-A0A5K7WZ53-F1
#
_cell.length_a   1.000
_cell.length_b   1.000
_cell.length_c   1.000
_cell.angle_alpha   90.00
_cell.angle_beta   90.00
_cell.angle_gamma   90.00
#
_symmetry.space_group_name_H-M   'P 1'
#
loop_
_entity.id
_entity.type
_entity.pdbx_description
1 polymer ?
#
loop_
_entity_poly.entity_id
_entity_poly.type
_entity_poly.pdbx_seq_one_letter_code
_entity_poly.pdbx_strand_id
1 'polypeptide(L)' 'MFTDHGTYIIGFSVAKKHLAFAPEQVGIIHFSNEIVQVGYDYTKQLVRIPWDCPVDFSLLEKMIAFNISDKADCSTFWRK' A
#
# COMPACT_ATOMS: atom_id res chain seq x y z
N MET A 1 0.55 -10.90 -3.74
CA MET A 1 1.03 -9.71 -4.47
C MET A 1 0.16 -9.52 -5.69
N PHE A 2 -0.03 -8.28 -6.12
CA PHE A 2 -0.82 -7.92 -7.29
C PHE A 2 0.00 -6.98 -8.19
N THR A 3 -0.17 -7.19 -9.48
CA THR A 3 0.56 -6.51 -10.55
C THR A 3 -0.43 -6.10 -11.62
N ASP A 4 -0.13 -5.03 -12.33
CA ASP A 4 -0.84 -4.61 -13.54
C ASP A 4 0.19 -4.40 -14.66
N HIS A 5 -0.09 -4.85 -15.89
CA HIS A 5 0.80 -4.74 -17.05
C HIS A 5 2.32 -4.96 -16.78
N GLY A 6 2.65 -5.91 -15.90
CA GLY A 6 4.03 -6.27 -15.55
C GLY A 6 4.70 -5.40 -14.47
N THR A 7 3.99 -4.43 -13.89
CA THR A 7 4.48 -3.60 -12.78
C THR A 7 3.80 -3.93 -11.45
N TYR A 8 4.50 -3.74 -10.34
CA TYR A 8 4.00 -3.98 -8.99
C TYR A 8 2.96 -2.94 -8.58
N ILE A 9 1.81 -3.39 -8.06
CA ILE A 9 0.76 -2.50 -7.56
C ILE A 9 0.66 -2.59 -6.03
N ILE A 10 0.54 -3.78 -5.48
CA ILE A 10 0.45 -3.94 -4.01
C ILE A 10 0.87 -5.35 -3.56
N GLY A 11 1.52 -5.42 -2.40
CA GLY A 11 1.88 -6.67 -1.72
C GLY A 11 1.20 -6.79 -0.37
N PHE A 12 0.99 -8.03 0.07
CA PHE A 12 0.46 -8.32 1.40
C PHE A 12 1.35 -9.36 2.07
N SER A 13 1.53 -9.22 3.37
CA SER A 13 2.22 -10.20 4.20
C SER A 13 1.62 -10.24 5.60
N VAL A 14 1.76 -11.38 6.26
CA VAL A 14 1.25 -11.59 7.61
C VAL A 14 2.40 -11.62 8.60
N ALA A 15 2.20 -10.97 9.74
CA ALA A 15 3.08 -11.05 10.90
C ALA A 15 2.27 -11.43 12.15
N LYS A 16 2.96 -11.82 13.23
CA LYS A 16 2.27 -12.20 14.49
C LYS A 16 1.30 -11.13 15.02
N LYS A 17 1.59 -9.85 14.78
CA LYS A 17 0.84 -8.72 15.35
C LYS A 17 -0.06 -7.99 14.35
N HIS A 18 0.13 -8.18 13.05
CA HIS A 18 -0.55 -7.37 12.04
C HIS A 18 -0.59 -8.05 10.67
N LEU A 19 -1.55 -7.61 9.87
CA LEU A 19 -1.49 -7.66 8.42
C LEU A 19 -0.65 -6.47 7.94
N ALA A 20 0.28 -6.69 7.00
CA ALA A 20 0.97 -5.62 6.31
C ALA A 20 0.53 -5.54 4.85
N PHE A 21 0.36 -4.33 4.35
CA PHE A 21 0.25 -4.09 2.92
C PHE A 21 1.29 -3.07 2.45
N ALA A 22 1.85 -3.31 1.27
CA ALA A 22 3.00 -2.59 0.74
C ALA A 22 2.65 -1.97 -0.63
N PRO A 23 2.46 -0.64 -0.72
CA PRO A 23 2.10 0.07 -1.94
C PRO A 23 3.27 0.84 -2.57
N GLU A 24 4.51 0.41 -2.30
CA GLU A 24 5.76 1.16 -2.56
C GLU A 24 5.86 2.51 -1.82
N GLN A 25 7.07 3.06 -1.74
CA GLN A 25 7.36 4.29 -1.02
C GLN A 25 6.57 5.51 -1.52
N VAL A 26 6.35 5.63 -2.83
CA VAL A 26 5.59 6.75 -3.40
C VAL A 26 4.14 6.73 -2.89
N GLY A 27 3.51 5.54 -2.84
CA GLY A 27 2.19 5.37 -2.25
C GLY A 27 2.18 5.74 -0.77
N ILE A 28 3.17 5.31 0.01
CA ILE A 28 3.28 5.68 1.44
C ILE A 28 3.39 7.19 1.62
N ILE A 29 4.22 7.87 0.84
CA ILE A 29 4.43 9.31 0.94
C ILE A 29 3.12 10.06 0.62
N HIS A 30 2.47 9.69 -0.49
CA HIS A 30 1.22 10.31 -0.94
C HIS A 30 0.10 10.23 0.10
N PHE A 31 -0.06 9.07 0.75
CA PHE A 31 -1.15 8.81 1.70
C PHE A 31 -0.74 8.89 3.18
N SER A 32 0.47 9.35 3.49
CA SER A 32 1.01 9.40 4.87
C SER A 32 0.06 10.07 5.86
N ASN A 33 -0.58 11.18 5.48
CA ASN A 33 -1.55 11.86 6.31
C ASN A 33 -2.81 11.02 6.56
N GLU A 34 -3.34 10.36 5.53
CA GLU A 34 -4.54 9.49 5.65
C GLU A 34 -4.23 8.26 6.50
N ILE A 35 -3.06 7.66 6.34
CA ILE A 35 -2.58 6.52 7.15
C ILE A 35 -2.55 6.90 8.65
N VAL A 36 -2.03 8.09 8.98
CA VAL A 36 -2.02 8.61 10.36
C VAL A 36 -3.43 8.88 10.87
N GLN A 37 -4.31 9.44 10.05
CA GLN A 37 -5.70 9.74 10.43
C GLN A 37 -6.49 8.49 10.80
N VAL A 38 -6.28 7.37 10.09
CA VAL A 38 -6.93 6.09 10.40
C VAL A 38 -6.24 5.32 11.54
N GLY A 39 -5.15 5.87 12.08
CA GLY A 39 -4.47 5.34 13.27
C GLY A 39 -3.51 4.18 13.00
N TYR A 40 -3.08 3.96 11.75
CA TYR A 40 -2.15 2.89 11.43
C TYR A 40 -0.69 3.31 11.58
N ASP A 41 0.14 2.36 12.00
CA ASP A 41 1.60 2.48 11.93
C ASP A 41 2.08 2.18 10.50
N TYR A 42 3.14 2.86 10.07
CA TYR A 42 3.74 2.63 8.77
C TYR A 42 5.25 2.84 8.78
N THR A 43 5.89 2.20 7.80
CA THR A 43 7.30 2.39 7.49
C THR A 43 7.42 3.03 6.12
N LYS A 44 8.64 3.26 5.64
CA LYS A 44 8.87 3.77 4.28
C LYS A 44 8.25 2.92 3.15
N GLN A 45 7.91 1.65 3.39
CA GLN A 45 7.47 0.71 2.33
C GLN A 45 6.13 0.02 2.59
N LEU A 46 5.60 0.06 3.81
CA LEU A 46 4.39 -0.69 4.17
C LEU A 46 3.62 -0.03 5.29
N VAL A 47 2.32 -0.31 5.33
CA VAL A 47 1.38 0.01 6.40
C VAL A 47 1.09 -1.26 7.19
N ARG A 48 0.87 -1.13 8.49
CA ARG A 48 0.56 -2.23 9.41
C ARG A 48 -0.84 -2.05 9.98
N ILE A 49 -1.68 -3.05 9.76
CA ILE A 49 -3.02 -3.13 10.34
C ILE A 49 -2.97 -4.18 11.46
N PRO A 50 -3.04 -3.77 12.74
CA PRO A 50 -3.15 -4.70 13.86
C PRO A 50 -4.32 -5.67 13.67
N TRP A 51 -4.18 -6.92 14.10
CA TRP A 51 -5.23 -7.94 13.93
C TRP A 51 -6.53 -7.64 14.68
N ASP A 52 -6.44 -6.84 15.74
CA ASP A 52 -7.54 -6.37 16.57
C ASP A 52 -8.17 -5.06 16.06
N CYS A 53 -7.68 -4.50 14.94
CA CYS A 53 -8.25 -3.33 14.28
C CYS A 53 -9.01 -3.72 13.01
N PRO A 54 -10.10 -3.02 12.67
CA PRO A 54 -10.76 -3.20 11.39
C PRO A 54 -9.83 -2.77 10.25
N VAL A 55 -9.99 -3.42 9.10
CA VAL A 55 -9.33 -3.01 7.86
C VAL A 55 -10.07 -1.82 7.26
N ASP A 56 -9.37 -0.72 7.04
CA ASP A 56 -9.86 0.41 6.26
C ASP A 56 -9.72 0.09 4.76
N PHE A 57 -10.79 -0.49 4.22
CA PHE A 57 -10.84 -0.84 2.80
C PHE A 57 -10.85 0.38 1.88
N SER A 58 -11.34 1.54 2.36
CA SER A 58 -11.35 2.77 1.57
C SER A 58 -9.94 3.29 1.36
N LEU A 59 -9.08 3.29 2.39
CA LEU A 59 -7.66 3.61 2.24
C LEU A 59 -6.97 2.61 1.31
N LEU A 60 -7.24 1.31 1.46
CA LEU A 60 -6.65 0.27 0.62
C LEU A 60 -7.02 0.47 -0.87
N GLU A 61 -8.29 0.74 -1.16
CA GLU A 61 -8.79 1.01 -2.51
C GLU A 61 -8.10 2.24 -3.12
N LYS A 62 -8.02 3.35 -2.39
CA LYS A 62 -7.33 4.57 -2.85
C LYS A 62 -5.88 4.30 -3.22
N MET A 63 -5.15 3.55 -2.40
CA MET A 63 -3.73 3.25 -2.64
C MET A 63 -3.53 2.33 -3.85
N ILE A 64 -4.43 1.36 -4.05
CA ILE A 64 -4.41 0.50 -5.24
C ILE A 64 -4.72 1.32 -6.50
N ALA A 65 -5.80 2.10 -6.49
CA ALA A 65 -6.20 2.93 -7.63
C ALA A 65 -5.12 3.96 -7.99
N PHE A 66 -4.49 4.58 -6.99
CA PHE A 66 -3.36 5.47 -7.19
C PHE A 66 -2.20 4.76 -7.90
N ASN A 67 -1.80 3.57 -7.42
CA ASN A 67 -0.70 2.83 -8.05
C ASN A 67 -1.03 2.38 -9.47
N ILE A 68 -2.27 1.99 -9.76
CA ILE A 68 -2.68 1.65 -11.14
C ILE A 68 -2.58 2.88 -12.04
N SER A 69 -3.13 4.02 -11.61
CA SER A 69 -3.13 5.24 -12.42
C SER A 69 -1.74 5.84 -12.59
N ASP A 70 -0.96 5.93 -11.52
CA ASP A 70 0.39 6.53 -11.51
C ASP A 70 1.39 5.67 -12.30
N LYS A 71 1.15 4.36 -12.37
CA LYS A 71 2.06 3.42 -13.04
C LYS A 71 1.54 2.93 -14.40
N ALA A 72 0.53 3.57 -14.99
CA ALA A 72 -0.06 3.15 -16.27
C ALA A 72 0.97 2.96 -17.39
N ASP A 73 2.01 3.81 -17.44
CA ASP A 73 3.10 3.73 -18.42
C ASP A 73 4.40 3.12 -17.85
N CYS A 74 4.35 2.51 -16.67
CA CYS A 74 5.53 1.94 -16.01
C CYS A 74 5.92 0.59 -16.65
N SER A 75 7.09 0.56 -17.29
CA SER A 75 7.63 -0.63 -17.96
C SER A 75 8.54 -1.51 -17.07
N THR A 76 8.73 -1.13 -15.81
CA THR A 76 9.57 -1.85 -14.85
C THR A 76 8.74 -2.41 -13.72
N PHE A 77 9.23 -3.47 -13.07
CA PHE A 77 8.50 -4.09 -11.96
C PHE A 77 8.33 -3.13 -10.78
N TRP A 78 9.39 -2.45 -10.37
CA TRP A 78 9.36 -1.40 -9.34
C TRP A 78 9.45 -0.02 -9.99
N ARG A 79 9.00 1.02 -9.27
CA ARG A 79 9.32 2.41 -9.63
C ARG A 79 10.85 2.63 -9.59
N LYS A 80 11.36 3.48 -10.48
CA LYS A 80 12.78 3.91 -10.51
C LYS A 80 12.99 5.17 -9.70
#